data_AF-A0A0R3X6Q6-F1
#
_entry.id   AF-A0A0R3X6Q6-F1
#
_cell.length_a   1.000
_cell.length_b   1.000
_cell.length_c   1.000
_cell.angle_alpha   90.00
_cell.angle_beta   90.00
_cell.angle_gamma   90.00
#
_symmetry.space_group_name_H-M   'P 1'
#
loop_
_entity.id
_entity.type
_entity.pdbx_description
1 polymer ?
#
loop_
_entity_poly.entity_id
_entity_poly.type
_entity_poly.pdbx_seq_one_letter_code
_entity_poly.pdbx_strand_id
1 'polypeptide(L)'
;LDRLLAFNPASRISVEDALKHPYLRSFYEPNDEPVCENPFEYEEEKVDEQPIEKLKQMMFDEVRKLHQRQQQQQQASGAQQSCAVRSS
;
A
#
# COMPACT_ATOMS: atom_id res chain seq x y z
N LEU A 1 -0.83 -24.82 -11.15
CA LEU A 1 0.17 -23.93 -11.80
C LEU A 1 -0.23 -23.58 -13.23
N ASP A 2 -0.81 -24.52 -13.96
CA ASP A 2 -1.27 -24.32 -15.36
C ASP A 2 -2.19 -23.11 -15.56
N ARG A 3 -3.02 -22.77 -14.56
CA ARG A 3 -3.89 -21.58 -14.58
C ARG A 3 -3.15 -20.24 -14.41
N LEU A 4 -1.91 -20.24 -13.88
CA LEU A 4 -1.08 -19.04 -13.72
C LEU A 4 -0.16 -18.82 -14.92
N LEU A 5 0.33 -19.90 -15.52
CA LEU A 5 1.30 -19.88 -16.62
C LEU A 5 0.61 -20.04 -17.99
N ALA A 6 -0.57 -19.41 -18.15
CA ALA A 6 -1.27 -19.41 -19.43
C ALA A 6 -0.57 -18.47 -20.42
N PHE A 7 -0.47 -18.91 -21.68
CA PHE A 7 0.13 -18.10 -22.75
C PHE A 7 -0.67 -16.81 -23.01
N ASN A 8 -1.99 -16.93 -23.09
CA ASN A 8 -2.88 -15.78 -23.20
C ASN A 8 -3.03 -15.10 -21.82
N PRO A 9 -2.69 -13.81 -21.67
CA PRO A 9 -2.87 -13.07 -20.42
C PRO A 9 -4.30 -13.14 -19.87
N ALA A 10 -5.31 -13.05 -20.73
CA ALA A 10 -6.71 -13.07 -20.33
C ALA A 10 -7.17 -14.44 -19.81
N SER A 11 -6.40 -15.50 -20.06
CA SER A 11 -6.67 -16.85 -19.57
C SER A 11 -6.01 -17.15 -18.23
N ARG A 12 -5.20 -16.22 -17.69
CA ARG A 12 -4.62 -16.37 -16.36
C ARG A 12 -5.70 -16.23 -15.29
N ILE A 13 -5.62 -17.05 -14.26
CA ILE A 13 -6.45 -16.93 -13.05
C ILE A 13 -6.22 -15.56 -12.38
N SER A 14 -7.27 -14.98 -11.80
CA SER A 14 -7.15 -13.76 -11.02
C SER A 14 -6.46 -14.02 -9.67
N VAL A 15 -5.98 -12.97 -9.00
CA VAL A 15 -5.35 -13.09 -7.69
C VAL A 15 -6.35 -13.61 -6.65
N GLU A 16 -7.58 -13.10 -6.69
CA GLU A 16 -8.67 -13.45 -5.77
C GLU A 16 -9.06 -14.93 -5.89
N ASP A 17 -9.05 -15.47 -7.11
CA ASP A 17 -9.32 -16.89 -7.35
C ASP A 17 -8.12 -17.77 -7.02
N ALA A 18 -6.90 -17.26 -7.17
CA ALA A 18 -5.68 -17.98 -6.82
C ALA A 18 -5.53 -18.15 -5.29
N LEU A 19 -5.92 -17.14 -4.51
CA LEU A 19 -5.87 -17.20 -3.04
C LEU A 19 -6.80 -18.29 -2.47
N LYS A 20 -7.92 -18.57 -3.13
CA LYS A 20 -8.86 -19.65 -2.79
C LYS A 20 -8.38 -21.06 -3.19
N HIS A 21 -7.23 -21.18 -3.86
CA HIS A 21 -6.75 -22.47 -4.37
C HIS A 21 -6.40 -23.43 -3.21
N PRO A 22 -6.69 -24.74 -3.30
CA PRO A 22 -6.45 -25.70 -2.21
C PRO A 22 -5.03 -25.70 -1.64
N TYR A 23 -4.05 -25.34 -2.46
CA TYR A 23 -2.65 -25.21 -2.05
C TYR A 23 -2.43 -24.14 -0.96
N LEU A 24 -3.19 -23.04 -0.98
CA LEU A 24 -3.09 -21.93 -0.02
C LEU A 24 -4.12 -22.00 1.11
N ARG A 25 -4.92 -23.07 1.17
CA ARG A 25 -6.05 -23.18 2.10
C ARG A 25 -5.70 -22.94 3.58
N SER A 26 -4.50 -23.36 3.99
CA SER A 26 -4.04 -23.17 5.38
C SER A 26 -3.69 -21.72 5.73
N PHE A 27 -3.57 -20.85 4.73
CA PHE A 27 -3.19 -19.44 4.88
C PHE A 27 -4.29 -18.47 4.45
N TYR A 28 -5.30 -18.94 3.73
CA TYR A 28 -6.36 -18.09 3.18
C TYR A 28 -7.30 -17.59 4.27
N GLU A 29 -7.32 -16.27 4.48
CA GLU A 29 -8.22 -15.59 5.41
C GLU A 29 -8.84 -14.35 4.73
N PRO A 30 -10.14 -14.41 4.31
CA PRO A 30 -10.77 -13.33 3.55
C PRO A 30 -10.77 -11.96 4.25
N ASN A 31 -10.73 -11.95 5.58
CA ASN A 31 -10.76 -10.71 6.36
C ASN A 31 -9.39 -10.03 6.47
N ASP A 32 -8.29 -10.76 6.20
CA ASP A 32 -6.91 -10.24 6.24
C ASP A 32 -6.37 -9.89 4.83
N GLU A 33 -7.23 -10.01 3.80
CA GLU A 33 -6.90 -9.76 2.40
C GLU A 33 -7.73 -8.59 1.83
N PRO A 34 -7.54 -7.33 2.30
CA PRO A 34 -8.33 -6.19 1.84
C PRO A 34 -7.99 -5.77 0.41
N VAL A 35 -9.02 -5.31 -0.32
CA VAL A 35 -8.84 -4.62 -1.60
C VAL A 35 -8.65 -3.13 -1.32
N CYS A 36 -7.71 -2.50 -2.02
CA CYS A 36 -7.53 -1.05 -1.92
C CYS A 36 -8.75 -0.33 -2.53
N GLU A 37 -9.45 0.47 -1.73
CA GLU A 37 -10.65 1.20 -2.16
C GLU A 37 -10.35 2.22 -3.27
N ASN A 38 -9.17 2.83 -3.21
CA ASN A 38 -8.73 3.82 -4.19
C ASN A 38 -7.66 3.20 -5.08
N PRO A 39 -7.91 3.01 -6.39
CA PRO A 39 -6.88 2.60 -7.33
C PRO A 39 -5.69 3.56 -7.28
N PHE A 40 -4.49 3.03 -7.48
CA PHE A 40 -3.34 3.88 -7.72
C PHE A 40 -3.47 4.53 -9.09
N GLU A 41 -3.57 5.87 -9.11
CA GLU A 41 -3.56 6.65 -10.35
C GLU A 41 -2.11 6.97 -10.72
N TYR A 42 -1.60 6.29 -11.74
CA TYR A 42 -0.30 6.64 -12.33
C TYR A 42 -0.54 7.73 -13.39
N GLU A 43 -0.19 8.97 -13.07
CA GLU A 43 -0.19 10.07 -14.04
C GLU A 43 1.03 9.93 -14.99
N GLU A 44 1.06 8.87 -15.81
CA GLU A 44 2.14 8.51 -16.74
C GLU A 44 2.59 9.68 -17.61
N GLU A 45 1.64 10.43 -18.14
CA GLU A 45 1.89 11.56 -19.04
C GLU A 45 2.61 12.74 -18.36
N LYS A 46 2.61 12.82 -17.02
CA LYS A 46 3.13 13.99 -16.31
C LYS A 46 4.43 13.75 -15.57
N VAL A 47 5.05 12.57 -15.59
CA VAL A 47 6.31 12.34 -14.87
C VAL A 47 7.49 12.36 -15.82
N ASP A 48 7.39 11.64 -16.94
CA ASP A 48 8.49 11.52 -17.91
C ASP A 48 8.75 12.83 -18.69
N GLU A 49 7.74 13.70 -18.79
CA GLU A 49 7.85 15.00 -19.45
C GLU A 49 8.36 16.11 -18.51
N GLN A 50 8.55 15.84 -17.22
CA GLN A 50 8.96 16.88 -16.27
C GLN A 50 10.48 17.06 -16.26
N PRO A 51 10.96 18.31 -16.10
CA PRO A 51 12.37 18.56 -15.82
C PRO A 51 12.82 17.84 -14.56
N ILE A 52 14.07 17.37 -14.55
CA ILE A 52 14.67 16.65 -13.42
C ILE A 52 14.62 17.47 -12.12
N GLU A 53 14.70 18.80 -12.21
CA GLU A 53 14.57 19.72 -11.07
C GLU A 53 13.19 19.60 -10.42
N LYS A 54 12.13 19.49 -11.24
CA LYS A 54 10.76 19.36 -10.75
C LYS A 54 10.54 18.01 -10.08
N LEU A 55 11.07 16.94 -10.66
CA LEU A 55 11.04 15.60 -10.07
C LEU A 55 11.74 15.55 -8.71
N LYS A 56 12.95 16.14 -8.62
CA LYS A 56 13.69 16.26 -7.34
C LYS A 56 12.88 17.00 -6.28
N GLN A 57 12.21 18.09 -6.67
CA GLN A 57 11.36 18.84 -5.74
C GLN A 57 10.16 18.00 -5.27
N MET A 58 9.46 17.31 -6.19
CA MET A 58 8.33 16.44 -5.85
C MET A 58 8.73 15.32 -4.87
N MET A 59 9.87 14.67 -5.12
CA MET A 59 10.41 13.65 -4.22
C MET A 59 10.75 14.24 -2.84
N PHE A 60 11.42 15.40 -2.81
CA PHE A 60 11.77 16.07 -1.55
C PHE A 60 10.54 16.45 -0.73
N ASP A 61 9.52 17.01 -1.39
CA ASP A 61 8.28 17.42 -0.75
C ASP A 61 7.51 16.21 -0.19
N GLU A 62 7.47 15.08 -0.90
CA GLU A 62 6.82 13.86 -0.42
C GLU A 62 7.56 13.27 0.79
N VAL A 63 8.88 13.20 0.75
CA VAL A 63 9.70 12.78 1.89
C VAL A 63 9.44 13.69 3.09
N ARG A 64 9.39 15.01 2.89
CA ARG A 64 9.10 15.97 3.98
C ARG A 64 7.71 15.75 4.57
N LYS A 65 6.67 15.58 3.75
CA LYS A 65 5.30 15.29 4.20
C LYS A 65 5.25 13.98 4.98
N LEU A 66 5.96 12.93 4.54
CA LEU A 66 6.04 11.66 5.23
C LEU A 66 6.63 11.82 6.65
N HIS A 67 7.76 12.53 6.78
CA HIS A 67 8.37 12.80 8.08
C HIS A 67 7.45 13.56 9.02
N GLN A 68 6.71 14.56 8.50
CA GLN A 68 5.71 15.30 9.29
C GLN A 68 4.60 14.38 9.79
N ARG A 69 4.06 13.51 8.93
CA ARG A 69 3.04 12.52 9.31
C ARG A 69 3.55 11.58 10.41
N GLN A 70 4.79 11.10 10.30
CA GLN A 70 5.40 10.22 11.31
C GLN A 70 5.57 10.91 12.67
N GLN A 71 6.01 12.17 12.69
CA GLN A 71 6.14 12.93 13.94
C GLN A 71 4.79 13.14 14.63
N GLN A 72 3.74 13.45 13.87
CA GLN A 72 2.38 13.60 14.40
C GLN A 72 1.86 12.28 15.00
N GLN A 73 2.09 11.16 14.32
CA GLN A 73 1.71 9.83 14.83
C GLN A 73 2.46 9.47 16.11
N GLN A 74 3.76 9.78 16.22
CA GLN A 74 4.56 9.55 17.42
C GLN A 74 4.11 10.42 18.61
N GLN A 75 3.74 11.67 18.36
CA GLN A 75 3.21 12.55 19.40
C GLN A 75 1.82 12.09 19.88
N ALA A 76 0.97 11.60 18.96
CA ALA A 76 -0.34 11.06 19.29
C ALA A 76 -0.25 9.76 20.12
N SER A 77 0.67 8.85 19.78
CA SER A 77 0.86 7.61 20.53
C SER A 77 1.51 7.83 21.91
N GLY A 78 2.43 8.80 22.03
CA GLY A 78 3.03 9.21 23.29
C GLY A 78 2.04 9.91 24.25
N ALA A 79 1.11 10.69 23.71
CA ALA A 79 0.06 11.34 24.51
C ALA A 79 -0.96 10.34 25.09
N GLN A 80 -1.27 9.25 24.37
CA GLN A 80 -2.16 8.19 24.85
C GLN A 80 -1.55 7.37 26.00
N GLN A 81 -0.22 7.16 25.99
CA GLN A 81 0.47 6.52 27.12
C GLN A 81 0.52 7.42 28.36
N SER A 82 0.71 8.74 28.19
CA SER A 82 0.74 9.72 29.29
C SER A 82 -0.60 9.87 30.03
N CYS A 83 -1.72 9.79 29.31
CA CYS A 83 -3.06 9.84 29.94
C CYS A 83 -3.40 8.57 30.73
N ALA A 84 -2.86 7.40 30.35
CA ALA A 84 -3.15 6.12 31.02
C ALA A 84 -2.42 5.97 32.38
N VAL A 85 -1.29 6.65 32.61
CA VAL A 85 -0.51 6.53 33.87
C VAL A 85 -0.94 7.55 34.94
N ARG A 86 -1.80 8.51 34.60
CA ARG A 86 -2.25 9.58 35.51
C ARG A 86 -3.59 9.31 36.20
N SER A 87 -4.25 8.19 35.89
CA SER A 87 -5.54 7.78 36.46
C SER A 87 -5.45 6.62 37.45
N SER A 88 -4.31 6.44 38.14
CA SER A 88 -4.13 5.46 39.22
C SER A 88 -3.64 6.11 40.50
#